data_AF-A0A285QJ50-F1
#
_entry.id   AF-A0A285QJ50-F1
#
_cell.length_a   1.000
_cell.length_b   1.000
_cell.length_c   1.000
_cell.angle_alpha   90.00
_cell.angle_beta   90.00
_cell.angle_gamma   90.00
#
_symmetry.space_group_name_H-M   'P 1'
#
loop_
_entity.id
_entity.type
_entity.pdbx_description
1 polymer ?
#
loop_
_entity_poly.entity_id
_entity_poly.type
_entity_poly.pdbx_seq_one_letter_code
_entity_poly.pdbx_strand_id
1 'polypeptide(L)'
;MPGQPGVPPGTEVYEVDEVYETDGEPAVVLRRVRRWLWFFLVCLVLSGLTAFPLETETRWLVDLATGPAAPLTDHFPAATAWFLKVHEGIVETNRHYPFLAYGTDWLAFAHLVIGAALWGPLRDPVRNIWVIRWAVLACGAVIPLALICGPLRGIPLVWRFIDMSFGVFGVIPLLIVLRALRPLERSFAEPAPAS
;
A
#
# COMPACT_ATOMS: atom_id res chain seq x y z
N MET A 1 -13.92 -64.29 -37.06
CA MET A 1 -13.27 -63.16 -37.76
C MET A 1 -14.39 -62.25 -38.25
N PRO A 2 -14.46 -60.95 -37.90
CA PRO A 2 -13.38 -60.01 -37.60
C PRO A 2 -13.28 -59.61 -36.12
N GLY A 3 -12.16 -59.00 -35.74
CA GLY A 3 -11.80 -58.64 -34.36
C GLY A 3 -12.28 -57.26 -33.91
N GLN A 4 -12.24 -57.06 -32.60
CA GLN A 4 -12.06 -55.75 -31.99
C GLN A 4 -10.71 -55.71 -31.26
N PRO A 5 -9.91 -54.65 -31.43
CA PRO A 5 -8.65 -54.48 -30.72
C PRO A 5 -8.91 -54.19 -29.24
N GLY A 6 -8.10 -54.81 -28.38
CA GLY A 6 -8.14 -54.60 -26.94
C GLY A 6 -7.83 -53.15 -26.57
N VAL A 7 -8.63 -52.60 -25.67
CA VAL A 7 -8.32 -51.35 -24.96
C VAL A 7 -7.12 -51.65 -24.04
N PRO A 8 -5.98 -50.95 -24.19
CA PRO A 8 -4.88 -51.09 -23.23
C PRO A 8 -5.30 -50.49 -21.88
N PRO A 9 -4.95 -51.13 -20.75
CA PRO A 9 -5.23 -50.58 -19.44
C PRO A 9 -4.18 -49.51 -19.10
N GLY A 10 -4.66 -48.30 -18.82
CA GLY A 10 -3.90 -47.28 -18.10
C GLY A 10 -3.25 -46.22 -18.97
N THR A 11 -3.96 -45.11 -19.20
CA THR A 11 -3.37 -43.78 -19.48
C THR A 11 -4.48 -42.71 -19.45
N GLU A 12 -5.15 -42.48 -18.31
CA GLU A 12 -6.00 -41.27 -18.13
C GLU A 12 -6.05 -40.78 -16.67
N VAL A 13 -4.98 -41.00 -15.89
CA VAL A 13 -4.89 -40.48 -14.50
C VAL A 13 -3.67 -39.57 -14.29
N TYR A 14 -2.84 -39.32 -15.32
CA TYR A 14 -1.56 -38.64 -15.15
C TYR A 14 -1.49 -37.21 -15.71
N GLU A 15 -2.59 -36.65 -16.22
CA GLU A 15 -2.55 -35.36 -16.92
C GLU A 15 -3.34 -34.22 -16.24
N VAL A 16 -3.94 -34.49 -15.06
CA VAL A 16 -4.68 -33.47 -14.31
C VAL A 16 -3.82 -32.83 -13.20
N ASP A 17 -2.74 -33.47 -12.76
CA ASP A 17 -1.86 -32.93 -11.72
C ASP A 17 -0.77 -31.99 -12.28
N GLU A 18 -0.33 -32.16 -13.53
CA GLU A 18 0.78 -31.36 -14.11
C GLU A 18 0.41 -29.89 -14.40
N VAL A 19 -0.88 -29.56 -14.52
CA VAL A 19 -1.31 -28.17 -14.80
C VAL A 19 -1.40 -27.33 -13.52
N TYR A 20 -1.28 -27.94 -12.33
CA TYR A 20 -1.26 -27.23 -11.04
C TYR A 20 0.15 -27.11 -10.43
N GLU A 21 1.20 -27.59 -11.11
CA GLU A 21 2.57 -27.57 -10.60
C GLU A 21 3.36 -26.33 -11.08
N THR A 22 2.76 -25.15 -10.95
CA THR A 22 3.49 -23.86 -11.08
C THR A 22 3.21 -22.86 -9.95
N ASP A 23 2.51 -23.28 -8.89
CA ASP A 23 2.44 -22.51 -7.65
C ASP A 23 3.49 -23.07 -6.68
N GLY A 24 4.66 -22.41 -6.64
CA GLY A 24 5.77 -22.83 -5.79
C GLY A 24 5.32 -23.14 -4.35
N GLU A 25 5.94 -24.16 -3.75
CA GLU A 25 5.71 -24.68 -2.39
C GLU A 25 5.08 -23.62 -1.46
N PRO A 26 3.95 -23.89 -0.74
CA PRO A 26 3.16 -22.88 -0.05
C PRO A 26 3.97 -21.96 0.89
N ALA A 27 5.08 -22.45 1.43
CA ALA A 27 6.06 -21.68 2.19
C ALA A 27 6.73 -20.53 1.38
N VAL A 28 7.04 -20.74 0.09
CA VAL A 28 7.58 -19.74 -0.85
C VAL A 28 6.56 -18.63 -1.12
N VAL A 29 5.30 -18.99 -1.39
CA VAL A 29 4.21 -18.02 -1.59
C VAL A 29 4.00 -17.17 -0.34
N LEU A 30 3.93 -17.79 0.84
CA LEU A 30 3.78 -17.07 2.11
C LEU A 30 4.97 -16.15 2.40
N ARG A 31 6.21 -16.56 2.08
CA ARG A 31 7.40 -15.69 2.20
C ARG A 31 7.30 -14.46 1.30
N ARG A 32 6.86 -14.62 0.05
CA ARG A 32 6.66 -13.50 -0.89
C ARG A 32 5.55 -12.56 -0.42
N VAL A 33 4.44 -13.11 0.07
CA VAL A 33 3.32 -12.35 0.64
C VAL A 33 3.81 -11.50 1.82
N ARG A 34 4.53 -12.10 2.77
CA ARG A 34 5.06 -11.38 3.93
C ARG A 34 6.02 -10.27 3.53
N ARG A 35 6.84 -10.46 2.49
CA ARG A 35 7.74 -9.40 1.98
C ARG A 35 6.97 -8.20 1.45
N TRP A 36 5.89 -8.43 0.69
CA TRP A 36 5.04 -7.34 0.19
C TRP A 36 4.28 -6.63 1.31
N LEU A 37 3.78 -7.36 2.30
CA LEU A 37 3.15 -6.79 3.48
C LEU A 37 4.14 -5.96 4.31
N TRP A 38 5.39 -6.43 4.46
CA TRP A 38 6.45 -5.66 5.12
C TRP A 38 6.79 -4.40 4.36
N PHE A 39 6.94 -4.48 3.03
CA PHE A 39 7.17 -3.31 2.18
C PHE A 39 6.06 -2.27 2.37
N PHE A 40 4.79 -2.69 2.29
CA PHE A 40 3.65 -1.81 2.51
C PHE A 40 3.66 -1.20 3.93
N LEU A 41 3.91 -2.02 4.96
CA LEU A 41 3.99 -1.56 6.35
C LEU A 41 5.07 -0.48 6.54
N VAL A 42 6.27 -0.71 6.00
CA VAL A 42 7.38 0.25 6.11
C VAL A 42 7.01 1.56 5.40
N CYS A 43 6.50 1.50 4.18
CA CYS A 43 6.06 2.70 3.46
C CYS A 43 4.96 3.46 4.21
N LEU A 44 3.97 2.75 4.77
CA LEU A 44 2.89 3.32 5.57
C LEU A 44 3.42 4.03 6.81
N VAL A 45 4.28 3.37 7.58
CA VAL A 45 4.84 3.92 8.82
C VAL A 45 5.72 5.13 8.49
N LEU A 46 6.62 5.03 7.51
CA LEU A 46 7.46 6.15 7.10
C LEU A 46 6.62 7.34 6.64
N SER A 47 5.58 7.10 5.84
CA SER A 47 4.65 8.15 5.42
C SER A 47 3.87 8.80 6.57
N GLY A 48 3.66 8.09 7.69
CA GLY A 48 3.03 8.67 8.87
C GLY A 48 4.00 9.45 9.74
N LEU A 49 5.23 8.95 9.87
CA LEU A 49 6.27 9.56 10.72
C LEU A 49 6.71 10.95 10.22
N THR A 50 6.58 11.22 8.92
CA THR A 50 6.83 12.55 8.33
C THR A 50 5.94 13.65 8.91
N ALA A 51 4.79 13.29 9.50
CA ALA A 51 3.91 14.26 10.14
C ALA A 51 4.47 14.81 11.47
N PHE A 52 5.48 14.18 12.09
CA PHE A 52 6.13 14.70 13.30
C PHE A 52 7.07 15.88 13.00
N PRO A 53 8.12 15.74 12.16
CA PRO A 53 9.06 16.83 11.87
C PRO A 53 8.64 17.69 10.67
N LEU A 54 7.34 17.98 10.50
CA LEU A 54 6.78 18.60 9.29
C LEU A 54 7.46 19.94 8.91
N GLU A 55 7.80 20.76 9.90
CA GLU A 55 8.53 22.03 9.67
C GLU A 55 9.94 21.80 9.12
N THR A 56 10.64 20.79 9.65
CA THR A 56 12.01 20.48 9.25
C THR A 56 12.03 19.86 7.85
N GLU A 57 11.11 18.93 7.57
CA GLU A 57 11.02 18.30 6.25
C GLU A 57 10.62 19.29 5.15
N THR A 58 9.70 20.21 5.44
CA THR A 58 9.33 21.25 4.48
C THR A 58 10.45 22.27 4.27
N ARG A 59 11.29 22.52 5.28
CA ARG A 59 12.52 23.32 5.10
C ARG A 59 13.46 22.66 4.10
N TRP A 60 13.76 21.36 4.28
CA TRP A 60 14.61 20.63 3.35
C TRP A 60 14.04 20.61 1.93
N LEU A 61 12.72 20.49 1.80
CA LEU A 61 12.05 20.56 0.50
C LEU A 61 12.22 21.93 -0.17
N VAL A 62 12.10 23.01 0.58
CA VAL A 62 12.35 24.37 0.09
C VAL A 62 13.82 24.56 -0.28
N ASP A 63 14.76 24.12 0.56
CA ASP A 63 16.20 24.23 0.31
C ASP A 63 16.59 23.47 -0.97
N LEU A 64 16.02 22.28 -1.18
CA LEU A 64 16.22 21.50 -2.40
C LEU A 64 15.62 22.17 -3.63
N ALA A 65 14.46 22.83 -3.49
CA ALA A 65 13.79 23.48 -4.60
C ALA A 65 14.45 24.80 -5.02
N THR A 66 15.06 25.52 -4.07
CA THR A 66 15.60 26.89 -4.24
C THR A 66 17.13 27.00 -4.17
N GLY A 67 17.82 25.91 -3.84
CA GLY A 67 19.27 25.89 -3.65
C GLY A 67 20.09 26.15 -4.92
N PRO A 68 21.41 26.39 -4.79
CA PRO A 68 22.28 26.81 -5.92
C PRO A 68 22.42 25.78 -7.05
N ALA A 69 22.09 24.52 -6.80
CA ALA A 69 22.09 23.43 -7.78
C ALA A 69 20.68 22.92 -8.09
N ALA A 70 19.64 23.67 -7.73
CA ALA A 70 18.26 23.20 -7.78
C ALA A 70 17.68 23.23 -9.20
N PRO A 71 17.36 22.07 -9.81
CA PRO A 71 16.78 22.01 -11.15
C PRO A 71 15.30 22.47 -11.20
N LEU A 72 14.66 22.70 -10.05
CA LEU A 72 13.22 22.91 -9.96
C LEU A 72 12.78 24.38 -10.09
N THR A 73 13.60 25.34 -9.68
CA THR A 73 13.21 26.77 -9.71
C THR A 73 12.95 27.26 -11.13
N ASP A 74 13.81 26.89 -12.08
CA ASP A 74 13.71 27.35 -13.47
C ASP A 74 12.67 26.56 -14.29
N HIS A 75 12.42 25.29 -13.93
CA HIS A 75 11.51 24.41 -14.67
C HIS A 75 10.08 24.38 -14.11
N PHE A 76 9.88 24.62 -12.81
CA PHE A 76 8.58 24.50 -12.13
C PHE A 76 8.32 25.62 -11.09
N PRO A 77 8.29 26.90 -11.49
CA PRO A 77 8.18 28.04 -10.57
C PRO A 77 6.92 28.01 -9.70
N ALA A 78 5.80 27.49 -10.23
CA ALA A 78 4.55 27.37 -9.47
C ALA A 78 4.65 26.33 -8.33
N ALA A 79 5.42 25.26 -8.51
CA ALA A 79 5.64 24.26 -7.48
C ALA A 79 6.54 24.81 -6.37
N THR A 80 7.63 25.49 -6.74
CA THR A 80 8.53 26.16 -5.78
C THR A 80 7.79 27.20 -4.94
N ALA A 81 6.97 28.05 -5.56
CA ALA A 81 6.14 29.02 -4.84
C ALA A 81 5.15 28.35 -3.89
N TRP A 82 4.58 27.19 -4.27
CA TRP A 82 3.73 26.41 -3.39
C TRP A 82 4.49 25.85 -2.18
N PHE A 83 5.71 25.33 -2.36
CA PHE A 83 6.50 24.78 -1.24
C PHE A 83 6.87 25.85 -0.24
N LEU A 84 7.28 27.02 -0.74
CA LEU A 84 7.57 28.20 0.08
C LEU A 84 6.33 28.61 0.90
N LYS A 85 5.17 28.72 0.26
CA LYS A 85 3.91 29.05 0.93
C LYS A 85 3.53 28.05 2.03
N VAL A 86 3.69 26.75 1.75
CA VAL A 86 3.40 25.68 2.72
C VAL A 86 4.36 25.76 3.90
N HIS A 87 5.66 25.89 3.65
CA HIS A 87 6.68 25.98 4.70
C HIS A 87 6.45 27.21 5.59
N GLU A 88 6.25 28.39 4.99
CA GLU A 88 5.95 29.62 5.72
C GLU A 88 4.68 29.49 6.58
N GLY A 89 3.62 28.90 6.03
CA GLY A 89 2.39 28.64 6.77
C GLY A 89 2.59 27.73 7.99
N ILE A 90 3.43 26.70 7.86
CA ILE A 90 3.75 25.80 8.98
C ILE A 90 4.58 26.53 10.04
N VAL A 91 5.64 27.23 9.65
CA VAL A 91 6.52 27.97 10.57
C VAL A 91 5.72 29.01 11.35
N GLU A 92 4.90 29.79 10.66
CA GLU A 92 4.11 30.85 11.29
C GLU A 92 3.04 30.28 12.24
N THR A 93 2.42 29.17 11.85
CA THR A 93 1.46 28.46 12.71
C THR A 93 2.14 27.86 13.93
N ASN A 94 3.30 27.22 13.79
CA ASN A 94 4.04 26.66 14.91
C ASN A 94 4.53 27.74 15.87
N ARG A 95 4.90 28.92 15.34
CA ARG A 95 5.32 30.07 16.14
C ARG A 95 4.18 30.66 16.98
N HIS A 96 2.98 30.78 16.42
CA HIS A 96 1.86 31.47 17.07
C HIS A 96 0.85 30.53 17.75
N TYR A 97 0.69 29.33 17.21
CA TYR A 97 -0.33 28.34 17.60
C TYR A 97 0.25 26.91 17.63
N PRO A 98 1.32 26.64 18.41
CA PRO A 98 2.03 25.35 18.40
C PRO A 98 1.14 24.16 18.78
N PHE A 99 0.07 24.38 19.56
CA PHE A 99 -0.87 23.32 19.93
C PHE A 99 -1.59 22.69 18.72
N LEU A 100 -1.64 23.37 17.57
CA LEU A 100 -2.23 22.81 16.35
C LEU A 100 -1.41 21.67 15.76
N ALA A 101 -0.09 21.63 16.01
CA ALA A 101 0.77 20.52 15.62
C ALA A 101 0.36 19.19 16.30
N TYR A 102 -0.38 19.24 17.41
CA TYR A 102 -0.95 18.02 18.01
C TYR A 102 -1.90 17.29 17.04
N GLY A 103 -2.55 18.02 16.12
CA GLY A 103 -3.36 17.40 15.07
C GLY A 103 -2.54 16.53 14.12
N THR A 104 -1.30 16.92 13.79
CA THR A 104 -0.39 16.11 12.97
C THR A 104 0.21 14.95 13.75
N ASP A 105 0.40 15.09 15.06
CA ASP A 105 0.79 13.97 15.93
C ASP A 105 -0.24 12.84 15.92
N TRP A 106 -1.54 13.19 15.96
CA TRP A 106 -2.62 12.20 15.82
C TRP A 106 -2.64 11.52 14.46
N LEU A 107 -2.33 12.25 13.38
CA LEU A 107 -2.21 11.67 12.05
C LEU A 107 -1.05 10.67 11.99
N ALA A 108 0.11 11.01 12.56
CA ALA A 108 1.25 10.09 12.67
C ALA A 108 0.86 8.84 13.47
N PHE A 109 0.22 9.03 14.62
CA PHE A 109 -0.23 7.94 15.48
C PHE A 109 -1.22 7.00 14.76
N ALA A 110 -2.16 7.54 13.97
CA ALA A 110 -3.08 6.72 13.19
C ALA A 110 -2.35 5.76 12.25
N HIS A 111 -1.28 6.20 11.58
CA HIS A 111 -0.47 5.32 10.72
C HIS A 111 0.22 4.21 11.51
N LEU A 112 0.70 4.50 12.72
CA LEU A 112 1.28 3.48 13.61
C LEU A 112 0.24 2.45 14.06
N VAL A 113 -0.99 2.89 14.39
CA VAL A 113 -2.09 2.00 14.77
C VAL A 113 -2.51 1.11 13.58
N ILE A 114 -2.61 1.69 12.37
CA ILE A 114 -2.89 0.92 11.15
C ILE A 114 -1.77 -0.09 10.88
N GLY A 115 -0.51 0.32 11.05
CA GLY A 115 0.64 -0.57 10.96
C GLY A 115 0.59 -1.72 11.96
N ALA A 116 0.18 -1.45 13.21
CA ALA A 116 0.00 -2.47 14.24
C ALA A 116 -1.10 -3.48 13.86
N ALA A 117 -2.18 -3.04 13.21
CA ALA A 117 -3.24 -3.94 12.72
C ALA A 117 -2.72 -4.92 11.65
N LEU A 118 -1.69 -4.54 10.87
CA LEU A 118 -1.05 -5.43 9.88
C LEU A 118 -0.18 -6.53 10.51
N TRP A 119 0.05 -6.49 11.83
CA TRP A 119 0.78 -7.55 12.53
C TRP A 119 0.10 -8.92 12.42
N GLY A 120 -1.24 -8.96 12.41
CA GLY A 120 -2.01 -10.18 12.18
C GLY A 120 -1.71 -10.81 10.81
N PRO A 121 -1.92 -10.07 9.71
CA PRO A 121 -1.54 -10.50 8.36
C PRO A 121 -0.06 -10.89 8.18
N LEU A 122 0.87 -10.24 8.89
CA LEU A 122 2.29 -10.61 8.83
C LEU A 122 2.56 -12.00 9.43
N ARG A 123 1.85 -12.37 10.51
CA ARG A 123 1.95 -13.70 11.09
C ARG A 123 1.19 -14.75 10.28
N ASP A 124 -0.09 -14.51 10.03
CA ASP A 124 -0.98 -15.41 9.30
C ASP A 124 -1.86 -14.62 8.32
N PRO A 125 -1.41 -14.48 7.05
CA PRO A 125 -2.12 -13.68 6.05
C PRO A 125 -3.44 -14.32 5.58
N VAL A 126 -3.58 -15.65 5.69
CA VAL A 126 -4.80 -16.36 5.24
C VAL A 126 -5.92 -16.13 6.23
N ARG A 127 -5.67 -16.35 7.53
CA ARG A 127 -6.68 -16.11 8.58
C ARG A 127 -7.06 -14.64 8.72
N ASN A 128 -6.15 -13.73 8.39
CA ASN A 128 -6.36 -12.28 8.52
C ASN A 128 -6.58 -11.58 7.17
N ILE A 129 -7.05 -12.30 6.14
CA ILE A 129 -7.25 -11.75 4.79
C ILE A 129 -8.18 -10.53 4.77
N TRP A 130 -9.14 -10.46 5.71
CA TRP A 130 -10.04 -9.33 5.85
C TRP A 130 -9.29 -8.02 6.12
N VAL A 131 -8.23 -8.03 6.93
CA VAL A 131 -7.42 -6.83 7.23
C VAL A 131 -6.73 -6.32 5.95
N ILE A 132 -6.31 -7.24 5.07
CA ILE A 132 -5.69 -6.89 3.78
C ILE A 132 -6.74 -6.28 2.84
N ARG A 133 -7.96 -6.84 2.79
CA ARG A 133 -9.08 -6.27 2.02
C ARG A 133 -9.49 -4.90 2.54
N TRP A 134 -9.52 -4.72 3.86
CA TRP A 134 -9.77 -3.43 4.51
C TRP A 134 -8.67 -2.41 4.16
N ALA A 135 -7.40 -2.82 4.14
CA ALA A 135 -6.30 -1.94 3.75
C ALA A 135 -6.43 -1.49 2.27
N VAL A 136 -6.87 -2.37 1.37
CA VAL A 136 -7.18 -2.01 -0.03
C VAL A 136 -8.28 -0.95 -0.09
N LEU A 137 -9.36 -1.12 0.69
CA LEU A 137 -10.44 -0.14 0.77
C LEU A 137 -9.94 1.20 1.31
N ALA A 138 -9.10 1.19 2.35
CA ALA A 138 -8.50 2.39 2.92
C ALA A 138 -7.63 3.13 1.90
N CYS A 139 -6.79 2.41 1.13
CA CYS A 139 -6.03 3.00 0.02
C CYS A 139 -6.94 3.64 -1.04
N GLY A 140 -8.05 2.99 -1.39
CA GLY A 140 -9.05 3.54 -2.31
C GLY A 140 -9.75 4.78 -1.77
N ALA A 141 -10.00 4.85 -0.46
CA ALA A 141 -10.66 5.97 0.20
C ALA A 141 -9.80 7.25 0.24
N VAL A 142 -8.48 7.15 0.03
CA VAL A 142 -7.60 8.34 -0.09
C VAL A 142 -7.97 9.18 -1.32
N ILE A 143 -8.43 8.56 -2.42
CA ILE A 143 -8.77 9.26 -3.67
C ILE A 143 -9.93 10.26 -3.46
N PRO A 144 -11.13 9.85 -2.98
CA PRO A 144 -12.20 10.79 -2.74
C PRO A 144 -11.84 11.83 -1.68
N LEU A 145 -11.07 11.45 -0.65
CA LEU A 145 -10.58 12.40 0.36
C LEU A 145 -9.77 13.53 -0.28
N ALA A 146 -8.76 13.21 -1.09
CA ALA A 146 -7.91 14.21 -1.74
C ALA A 146 -8.69 15.08 -2.75
N LEU A 147 -9.61 14.47 -3.50
CA LEU A 147 -10.40 15.16 -4.53
C LEU A 147 -11.50 16.06 -3.95
N ILE A 148 -12.02 15.78 -2.76
CA ILE A 148 -13.07 16.57 -2.10
C ILE A 148 -12.48 17.57 -1.10
N CYS A 149 -11.62 17.12 -0.19
CA CYS A 149 -11.06 17.99 0.84
C CYS A 149 -9.96 18.92 0.30
N GLY A 150 -9.23 18.50 -0.74
CA GLY A 150 -8.18 19.32 -1.36
C GLY A 150 -8.72 20.66 -1.90
N PRO A 151 -9.76 20.69 -2.75
CA PRO A 151 -10.36 21.96 -3.21
C PRO A 151 -10.91 22.81 -2.07
N LEU A 152 -11.57 22.19 -1.07
CA LEU A 152 -12.14 22.90 0.08
C LEU A 152 -11.08 23.62 0.92
N ARG A 153 -9.83 23.14 0.88
CA ARG A 153 -8.68 23.74 1.58
C ARG A 153 -7.77 24.56 0.66
N GLY A 154 -8.16 24.77 -0.60
CA GLY A 154 -7.38 25.55 -1.57
C GLY A 154 -6.09 24.86 -2.07
N ILE A 155 -6.03 23.53 -2.00
CA ILE A 155 -4.86 22.75 -2.44
C ILE A 155 -4.81 22.65 -3.98
N PRO A 156 -3.66 22.96 -4.62
CA PRO A 156 -3.50 22.86 -6.07
C PRO A 156 -3.78 21.44 -6.60
N LEU A 157 -4.25 21.36 -7.86
CA LEU A 157 -4.63 20.07 -8.44
C LEU A 157 -3.45 19.09 -8.54
N VAL A 158 -2.27 19.57 -8.93
CA VAL A 158 -1.05 18.75 -9.01
C VAL A 158 -0.70 18.15 -7.64
N TRP A 159 -0.88 18.91 -6.57
CA TRP A 159 -0.61 18.43 -5.22
C TRP A 159 -1.60 17.35 -4.78
N ARG A 160 -2.87 17.46 -5.16
CA ARG A 160 -3.88 16.41 -4.91
C ARG A 160 -3.52 15.08 -5.57
N PHE A 161 -2.89 15.09 -6.75
CA PHE A 161 -2.35 13.89 -7.38
C PHE A 161 -1.21 13.25 -6.59
N ILE A 162 -0.36 14.09 -5.98
CA ILE A 162 0.70 13.64 -5.06
C ILE A 162 0.08 13.04 -3.80
N ASP A 163 -0.91 13.69 -3.19
CA ASP A 163 -1.57 13.22 -1.96
C ASP A 163 -2.21 11.83 -2.15
N MET A 164 -2.88 11.58 -3.28
CA MET A 164 -3.48 10.26 -3.54
C MET A 164 -2.50 9.20 -4.07
N SER A 165 -1.27 9.57 -4.41
CA SER A 165 -0.27 8.65 -4.93
C SER A 165 0.02 7.51 -3.95
N PHE A 166 0.08 7.79 -2.65
CA PHE A 166 0.27 6.74 -1.64
C PHE A 166 -0.87 5.70 -1.67
N GLY A 167 -2.12 6.14 -1.83
CA GLY A 167 -3.26 5.22 -2.00
C GLY A 167 -3.13 4.38 -3.27
N VAL A 168 -2.79 5.02 -4.39
CA VAL A 168 -2.66 4.36 -5.70
C VAL A 168 -1.49 3.37 -5.75
N PHE A 169 -0.33 3.72 -5.20
CA PHE A 169 0.83 2.83 -5.19
C PHE A 169 0.78 1.81 -4.05
N GLY A 170 0.21 2.19 -2.90
CA GLY A 170 0.02 1.31 -1.75
C GLY A 170 -0.97 0.18 -2.01
N VAL A 171 -1.96 0.36 -2.89
CA VAL A 171 -2.90 -0.71 -3.24
C VAL A 171 -2.24 -1.83 -4.05
N ILE A 172 -1.18 -1.53 -4.81
CA ILE A 172 -0.50 -2.49 -5.69
C ILE A 172 0.04 -3.71 -4.91
N PRO A 173 0.89 -3.56 -3.87
CA PRO A 173 1.39 -4.70 -3.11
C PRO A 173 0.25 -5.49 -2.43
N LEU A 174 -0.79 -4.80 -1.95
CA LEU A 174 -1.94 -5.45 -1.32
C LEU A 174 -2.73 -6.30 -2.31
N LEU A 175 -2.95 -5.82 -3.54
CA LEU A 175 -3.62 -6.59 -4.58
C LEU A 175 -2.77 -7.77 -5.08
N ILE A 176 -1.43 -7.64 -5.09
CA ILE A 176 -0.53 -8.77 -5.38
C ILE A 176 -0.67 -9.84 -4.29
N VAL A 177 -0.67 -9.42 -3.02
CA VAL A 177 -0.87 -10.33 -1.88
C VAL A 177 -2.23 -11.03 -1.95
N LEU A 178 -3.32 -10.29 -2.18
CA LEU A 178 -4.65 -10.88 -2.30
C LEU A 178 -4.75 -11.88 -3.46
N ARG A 179 -4.10 -11.61 -4.60
CA ARG A 179 -4.04 -12.57 -5.72
C ARG A 179 -3.29 -13.84 -5.32
N ALA A 180 -2.15 -13.71 -4.65
CA ALA A 180 -1.34 -14.83 -4.21
C ALA A 180 -2.00 -15.69 -3.12
N LEU A 181 -2.92 -15.13 -2.34
CA LEU A 181 -3.63 -15.86 -1.28
C LEU A 181 -4.89 -16.60 -1.74
N ARG A 182 -5.41 -16.33 -2.95
CA ARG A 182 -6.67 -16.98 -3.44
C ARG A 182 -6.60 -18.51 -3.51
N PRO A 183 -5.53 -19.14 -4.01
CA PRO A 183 -5.46 -20.60 -4.06
C PRO A 183 -5.46 -21.21 -2.66
N LEU A 184 -4.74 -20.59 -1.72
CA LEU A 184 -4.66 -21.03 -0.33
C LEU A 184 -6.00 -20.87 0.41
N GLU A 185 -6.74 -19.78 0.16
CA GLU A 185 -8.08 -19.59 0.75
C GLU A 185 -9.03 -20.75 0.38
N ARG A 186 -8.96 -21.25 -0.86
CA ARG A 186 -9.79 -22.37 -1.33
C ARG A 186 -9.41 -23.70 -0.68
N SER A 187 -8.11 -24.00 -0.56
CA SER A 187 -7.65 -25.25 0.04
C SER A 187 -7.97 -25.38 1.53
N PHE A 188 -8.13 -24.27 2.27
CA PHE A 188 -8.54 -24.28 3.68
C PHE A 188 -10.07 -24.22 3.87
N ALA A 189 -10.84 -23.92 2.82
CA ALA A 189 -12.29 -23.81 2.88
C ALA A 189 -13.02 -25.13 2.56
N GLU A 190 -12.35 -26.09 1.92
CA GLU A 190 -12.92 -27.43 1.71
C GLU A 190 -12.91 -28.24 3.02
N PRO A 191 -14.08 -28.64 3.55
CA PRO A 191 -14.13 -29.59 4.65
C PRO A 191 -13.54 -30.93 4.18
N ALA A 192 -12.74 -31.59 5.02
CA ALA A 192 -12.30 -32.96 4.74
C ALA A 192 -13.51 -33.84 4.40
N PRO A 193 -13.45 -34.66 3.33
CA PRO A 193 -14.58 -35.50 2.95
C PRO A 193 -14.96 -36.36 4.15
N ALA A 194 -16.23 -36.30 4.55
CA ALA A 194 -16.77 -37.13 5.61
C ALA A 194 -16.58 -38.60 5.22
N SER A 195 -15.71 -39.30 5.95
CA SER A 195 -15.48 -40.75 5.86
C SER A 195 -16.65 -41.53 6.44
#